data_AF-G2FEU2-F1
#
_entry.id   AF-G2FEU2-F1
#
_cell.length_a   1.000
_cell.length_b   1.000
_cell.length_c   1.000
_cell.angle_alpha   90.00
_cell.angle_beta   90.00
_cell.angle_gamma   90.00
#
_symmetry.space_group_name_H-M   'P 1'
#
loop_
_entity.id
_entity.type
_entity.pdbx_description
1 polymer ?
#
loop_
_entity_poly.entity_id
_entity_poly.type
_entity_poly.pdbx_seq_one_letter_code
_entity_poly.pdbx_strand_id
1 'polypeptide(L)'
;MTEITTHRPVLLEEAVTALNITAEGIYIDGTFGRGGHSRRILKVLGERGRLIGIDKDPQAIVHGREQLGGMHGSLSCSRALR
;
A
#
# COMPACT_ATOMS: atom_id res chain seq x y z
N MET A 1 -18.13 -24.79 7.95
CA MET A 1 -17.30 -24.26 6.84
C MET A 1 -16.95 -22.83 7.20
N THR A 2 -15.73 -22.56 7.65
CA THR A 2 -15.30 -21.19 7.98
C THR A 2 -14.95 -20.47 6.68
N GLU A 3 -15.80 -19.54 6.25
CA GLU A 3 -15.50 -18.71 5.10
C GLU A 3 -14.35 -17.75 5.44
N ILE A 4 -13.24 -17.88 4.73
CA ILE A 4 -12.14 -16.90 4.78
C ILE A 4 -12.60 -15.70 3.97
N THR A 5 -12.99 -14.62 4.66
CA THR A 5 -13.28 -13.33 4.03
C THR A 5 -11.97 -12.62 3.68
N THR A 6 -11.36 -13.02 2.57
CA THR A 6 -10.15 -12.37 2.08
C THR A 6 -10.48 -10.95 1.60
N HIS A 7 -9.91 -9.94 2.26
CA HIS A 7 -10.13 -8.53 1.89
C HIS A 7 -9.70 -8.29 0.43
N ARG A 8 -10.66 -7.97 -0.44
CA ARG A 8 -10.40 -7.61 -1.85
C ARG A 8 -10.55 -6.09 -2.02
N PRO A 9 -9.52 -5.35 -2.46
CA PRO A 9 -9.64 -3.92 -2.71
C PRO A 9 -10.61 -3.66 -3.86
N VAL A 10 -11.46 -2.65 -3.71
CA VAL A 10 -12.38 -2.21 -4.75
C VAL A 10 -11.62 -1.43 -5.83
N LEU A 11 -11.89 -1.71 -7.11
CA LEU A 11 -11.27 -1.09 -8.29
C LEU A 11 -9.73 -1.12 -8.29
N LEU A 12 -9.14 -2.24 -7.88
CA LEU A 12 -7.70 -2.37 -7.68
C LEU A 12 -6.89 -2.12 -8.96
N GLU A 13 -7.26 -2.76 -10.08
CA GLU A 13 -6.49 -2.64 -11.32
C GLU A 13 -6.78 -1.30 -12.00
N GLU A 14 -8.03 -0.85 -12.00
CA GLU A 14 -8.42 0.42 -12.61
C GLU A 14 -7.72 1.61 -11.93
N ALA A 15 -7.67 1.63 -10.59
CA ALA A 15 -6.99 2.69 -9.84
C ALA A 15 -5.47 2.70 -10.10
N VAL A 16 -4.85 1.53 -10.13
CA VAL A 16 -3.40 1.38 -10.35
C VAL A 16 -3.02 1.73 -11.79
N THR A 17 -3.83 1.32 -12.77
CA THR A 17 -3.64 1.69 -14.18
C THR A 17 -3.83 3.19 -14.39
N ALA A 18 -4.85 3.81 -13.79
CA ALA A 18 -5.08 5.24 -13.90
C ALA A 18 -3.95 6.09 -13.27
N LEU A 19 -3.29 5.58 -12.23
CA LEU A 19 -2.13 6.23 -11.59
C LEU A 19 -0.87 6.25 -12.47
N ASN A 20 -0.83 5.50 -13.57
CA ASN A 20 0.29 5.42 -14.53
C ASN A 20 1.66 5.32 -13.82
N ILE A 21 1.79 4.29 -12.97
CA ILE A 21 2.92 4.18 -12.04
C ILE A 21 4.23 3.96 -12.79
N THR A 22 5.25 4.75 -12.45
CA THR A 22 6.61 4.61 -12.95
C THR A 22 7.49 3.91 -11.91
N ALA A 23 8.45 3.11 -12.36
CA ALA A 23 9.28 2.29 -11.47
C ALA A 23 10.08 3.11 -10.44
N GLU A 24 10.45 4.36 -10.77
CA GLU A 24 11.21 5.24 -9.88
C GLU A 24 10.35 6.36 -9.24
N GLY A 25 9.03 6.28 -9.39
CA GLY A 25 8.10 7.29 -8.89
C GLY A 25 7.93 7.29 -7.37
N ILE A 26 7.36 8.37 -6.85
CA ILE A 26 7.00 8.55 -5.44
C ILE A 26 5.48 8.69 -5.35
N TYR A 27 4.85 7.79 -4.59
CA TYR A 27 3.39 7.73 -4.45
C TYR A 27 2.98 7.86 -2.99
N ILE A 28 1.77 8.37 -2.77
CA ILE A 28 1.17 8.50 -1.45
C ILE A 28 -0.14 7.71 -1.46
N ASP A 29 -0.27 6.75 -0.54
CA ASP A 29 -1.53 6.09 -0.20
C ASP A 29 -2.08 6.74 1.06
N GLY A 30 -3.05 7.65 0.88
CA GLY A 30 -3.63 8.44 1.98
C GLY A 30 -4.64 7.68 2.84
N THR A 31 -4.97 6.44 2.46
CA THR A 31 -5.95 5.58 3.13
C THR A 31 -5.41 4.16 3.18
N PHE A 32 -4.19 4.01 3.73
CA PHE A 32 -3.41 2.78 3.62
C PHE A 32 -4.20 1.52 4.02
N GLY A 33 -4.99 1.60 5.09
CA GLY A 33 -5.86 0.52 5.55
C GLY A 33 -5.10 -0.79 5.76
N ARG A 34 -5.47 -1.84 5.00
CA ARG A 34 -4.77 -3.15 5.03
C ARG A 34 -3.69 -3.29 3.95
N GLY A 35 -3.36 -2.22 3.23
CA GLY A 35 -2.27 -2.19 2.26
C GLY A 35 -2.57 -2.90 0.93
N GLY A 36 -3.84 -3.07 0.57
CA GLY A 36 -4.26 -3.77 -0.66
C GLY A 36 -3.80 -3.06 -1.94
N HIS A 37 -4.10 -1.76 -2.07
CA HIS A 37 -3.61 -0.92 -3.16
C HIS A 37 -2.10 -0.70 -3.06
N SER A 38 -1.62 -0.36 -1.87
CA SER A 38 -0.19 -0.22 -1.58
C SER A 38 0.67 -1.41 -2.06
N ARG A 39 0.22 -2.65 -1.82
CA ARG A 39 0.92 -3.87 -2.30
C ARG A 39 1.00 -3.91 -3.83
N ARG A 40 -0.06 -3.50 -4.53
CA ARG A 40 -0.09 -3.50 -6.00
C ARG A 40 0.81 -2.41 -6.57
N ILE A 41 0.88 -1.25 -5.91
CA ILE A 41 1.83 -0.16 -6.24
C ILE A 41 3.27 -0.64 -6.06
N LEU A 42 3.61 -1.21 -4.90
CA LEU A 42 4.96 -1.73 -4.60
C LEU A 42 5.41 -2.84 -5.57
N LYS A 43 4.49 -3.61 -6.16
CA LYS A 43 4.82 -4.60 -7.21
C LYS A 43 5.27 -3.97 -8.53
N VAL A 44 4.90 -2.73 -8.79
CA VAL A 44 5.29 -1.99 -10.02
C VAL A 44 6.54 -1.14 -9.77
N LEU A 45 6.73 -0.66 -8.54
CA LEU A 45 7.90 0.10 -8.16
C LEU A 45 9.18 -0.74 -8.27
N GLY A 46 10.23 -0.10 -8.78
CA GLY A 46 11.59 -0.61 -8.75
C GLY A 46 12.29 -0.24 -7.44
N GLU A 47 13.57 -0.58 -7.33
CA GLU A 47 14.39 -0.37 -6.12
C GLU A 47 14.46 1.11 -5.67
N ARG A 48 14.40 2.04 -6.63
CA ARG A 48 14.43 3.49 -6.38
C ARG A 48 13.03 4.09 -6.14
N GLY A 49 11.97 3.33 -6.42
CA GLY A 49 10.59 3.76 -6.21
C GLY A 49 10.25 3.86 -4.72
N ARG A 50 9.31 4.75 -4.39
CA ARG A 50 8.87 4.96 -3.01
C ARG A 50 7.35 5.02 -2.88
N LEU A 51 6.87 4.44 -1.79
CA LEU A 51 5.47 4.54 -1.38
C LEU A 51 5.38 5.05 0.07
N ILE A 52 4.55 6.07 0.27
CA ILE A 52 4.26 6.64 1.58
C ILE A 52 2.83 6.26 1.94
N GLY A 53 2.66 5.39 2.93
CA GLY A 53 1.37 5.00 3.48
C GLY A 53 0.98 5.88 4.66
N ILE A 54 -0.22 6.43 4.64
CA ILE A 54 -0.79 7.23 5.72
C ILE A 54 -2.12 6.61 6.13
N ASP A 55 -2.30 6.42 7.44
CA ASP A 55 -3.59 6.05 8.01
C ASP A 55 -3.76 6.66 9.40
N LYS A 56 -5.00 6.81 9.86
CA LYS A 56 -5.29 7.21 11.24
C LYS A 56 -5.22 6.03 12.20
N ASP A 57 -5.51 4.83 11.71
CA ASP A 57 -5.51 3.59 12.49
C ASP A 57 -4.08 3.10 12.75
N PRO A 58 -3.63 3.03 14.02
CA PRO A 58 -2.33 2.43 14.36
C PRO A 58 -2.18 0.98 13.89
N GLN A 59 -3.27 0.20 13.86
CA GLN A 59 -3.25 -1.21 13.44
C GLN A 59 -2.92 -1.35 11.96
N ALA A 60 -3.38 -0.42 11.12
CA ALA A 60 -3.02 -0.34 9.70
C ALA A 60 -1.50 -0.17 9.54
N ILE A 61 -0.88 0.69 10.34
CA ILE A 61 0.57 0.94 10.30
C ILE A 61 1.37 -0.29 10.72
N VAL A 62 0.97 -0.96 11.79
CA VAL A 62 1.61 -2.21 12.25
C VAL A 62 1.50 -3.28 11.17
N HIS A 63 0.30 -3.51 10.65
CA HIS A 63 0.05 -4.49 9.61
C HIS A 63 0.89 -4.22 8.35
N GLY A 64 0.98 -2.97 7.92
CA GLY A 64 1.78 -2.57 6.77
C GLY A 64 3.27 -2.86 6.93
N ARG A 65 3.82 -2.57 8.10
CA ARG A 65 5.24 -2.84 8.39
C ARG A 65 5.54 -4.34 8.40
N GLU A 66 4.67 -5.14 8.99
CA GLU A 66 4.84 -6.59 9.09
C GLU A 66 4.67 -7.29 7.73
N GLN A 67 3.71 -6.85 6.91
CA GLN A 67 3.31 -7.56 5.70
C GLN A 67 3.99 -7.05 4.42
N LEU A 68 4.44 -5.79 4.40
CA LEU A 68 4.98 -5.15 3.19
C LEU A 68 6.42 -4.63 3.36
N GLY A 69 7.01 -4.70 4.56
CA GLY A 69 8.32 -4.13 4.87
C GLY A 69 9.53 -4.74 4.13
N GLY A 70 9.34 -5.80 3.35
CA GLY A 70 10.39 -6.47 2.56
C GLY A 70 10.14 -6.48 1.06
N MET A 71 9.20 -5.70 0.55
CA MET A 71 8.93 -5.60 -0.89
C MET A 71 9.98 -4.72 -1.60
N HIS A 72 10.09 -4.86 -2.92
CA HIS A 72 10.90 -3.96 -3.75
C HIS A 72 10.34 -2.52 -3.68
N GLY A 73 11.24 -1.54 -3.65
CA GLY A 73 10.90 -0.14 -3.35
C GLY A 73 10.76 0.12 -1.84
N SER A 74 10.88 1.38 -1.43
CA SER A 74 10.80 1.73 0.00
C SER A 74 9.37 2.06 0.42
N LEU A 75 8.85 1.37 1.44
CA LEU A 75 7.59 1.71 2.12
C LEU A 75 7.86 2.47 3.42
N SER A 76 7.25 3.64 3.57
CA SER A 76 7.19 4.35 4.85
C SER A 76 5.73 4.50 5.28
N CYS A 77 5.37 3.97 6.45
CA CYS A 77 4.03 4.11 7.02
C CYS A 77 4.04 5.02 8.25
N SER A 78 3.16 6.02 8.25
CA SER A 78 3.01 7.00 9.34
C SER A 78 1.55 7.16 9.76
N ARG A 79 1.34 7.38 11.07
CA ARG A 79 0.02 7.65 11.63
C ARG A 79 -0.35 9.12 11.45
N ALA A 80 -1.51 9.41 10.88
CA ALA A 80 -2.08 10.75 10.86
C ALA A 80 -2.59 11.15 12.26
N LEU A 81 -2.22 12.35 12.71
CA LEU A 81 -2.46 12.85 14.08
C LEU A 81 -3.77 13.65 14.25
N ARG A 82 -4.61 13.75 13.21
CA ARG A 82 -5.87 14.50 13.23
C ARG A 82 -7.07 13.60 12.95
#